data_AF-A0A7C7NZ35-F1
#
_entry.id   AF-A0A7C7NZ35-F1
#
_cell.length_a   1.000
_cell.length_b   1.000
_cell.length_c   1.000
_cell.angle_alpha   90.00
_cell.angle_beta   90.00
_cell.angle_gamma   90.00
#
_symmetry.space_group_name_H-M   'P 1'
#
loop_
_entity.id
_entity.type
_entity.pdbx_description
1 polymer ?
#
loop_
_entity_poly.entity_id
_entity_poly.type
_entity_poly.pdbx_seq_one_letter_code
_entity_poly.pdbx_strand_id
1 'polypeptide(L)' 'DTTQASSGTDKLSGTVELLIKLRQEARANKDFALSDKIRDELAEVGIQLKDGKDGTTFTTN' A
#
# COMPACT_ATOMS: atom_id res chain seq x y z
N ASP A 1 -25.55 19.38 3.80
CA ASP A 1 -24.94 18.41 4.73
C ASP A 1 -24.30 17.31 3.88
N THR A 2 -23.00 16.97 3.91
CA THR A 2 -22.04 16.90 5.02
C THR A 2 -20.60 16.67 4.46
N THR A 3 -19.61 17.47 4.93
CA THR A 3 -18.17 17.13 5.16
C THR A 3 -17.28 16.80 3.95
N GLN A 4 -16.25 17.54 3.51
CA GLN A 4 -15.20 18.36 4.15
C GLN A 4 -14.32 17.61 5.18
N ALA A 5 -13.62 16.55 4.74
CA ALA A 5 -12.44 15.97 5.41
C ALA A 5 -11.70 14.95 4.49
N SER A 6 -10.88 15.39 3.51
CA SER A 6 -10.21 14.42 2.60
C SER A 6 -8.72 14.67 2.34
N SER A 7 -8.19 15.90 2.45
CA SER A 7 -6.85 16.20 1.93
C SER A 7 -5.67 15.50 2.63
N GLY A 8 -5.84 15.06 3.88
CA GLY A 8 -4.83 14.24 4.59
C GLY A 8 -4.85 12.77 4.18
N THR A 9 -6.06 12.23 3.98
CA THR A 9 -6.30 10.86 3.53
C THR A 9 -5.83 10.65 2.10
N ASP A 10 -5.97 11.66 1.22
CA ASP A 10 -5.57 11.57 -0.18
C ASP A 10 -4.06 11.41 -0.35
N LYS A 11 -3.25 12.15 0.44
CA LYS A 11 -1.79 12.04 0.40
C LYS A 11 -1.30 10.71 0.97
N LEU A 12 -1.94 10.23 2.04
CA LEU A 12 -1.63 8.92 2.61
C LEU A 12 -1.96 7.82 1.59
N SER A 13 -3.16 7.85 1.00
CA SER A 13 -3.59 6.91 -0.04
C SER A 13 -2.62 6.88 -1.22
N GLY A 14 -2.24 8.05 -1.74
CA GLY A 14 -1.28 8.14 -2.85
C GLY A 14 0.11 7.59 -2.49
N THR A 15 0.56 7.78 -1.24
CA THR A 15 1.84 7.22 -0.77
C THR A 15 1.78 5.70 -0.66
N VAL A 16 0.68 5.16 -0.14
CA VAL A 16 0.46 3.70 -0.03
C VAL A 16 0.37 3.06 -1.41
N GLU A 17 -0.34 3.67 -2.34
CA GLU A 17 -0.40 3.22 -3.73
C GLU A 17 0.97 3.19 -4.40
N LEU A 18 1.83 4.18 -4.13
CA LEU A 18 3.20 4.19 -4.64
C LEU A 18 4.02 3.03 -4.07
N LEU A 19 3.91 2.76 -2.76
CA LEU A 19 4.58 1.62 -2.13
C LEU A 19 4.08 0.28 -2.66
N ILE A 20 2.78 0.16 -2.92
CA ILE A 20 2.20 -1.02 -3.57
C ILE A 20 2.79 -1.23 -4.97
N LYS A 21 2.93 -0.17 -5.77
CA LYS A 21 3.56 -0.26 -7.10
C LYS A 21 5.02 -0.69 -7.01
N LEU A 22 5.80 -0.08 -6.11
CA LEU A 22 7.20 -0.46 -5.86
C LEU A 22 7.32 -1.94 -5.47
N ARG A 23 6.40 -2.44 -4.62
CA ARG A 23 6.34 -3.86 -4.25
C ARG A 23 6.04 -4.76 -5.46
N GLN A 24 5.14 -4.34 -6.36
CA GLN A 24 4.83 -5.09 -7.58
C GLN A 24 6.02 -5.13 -8.54
N GLU A 25 6.71 -4.01 -8.72
CA GLU A 25 7.94 -3.92 -9.51
C GLU A 25 9.05 -4.80 -8.92
N ALA A 26 9.24 -4.78 -7.59
CA ALA A 26 10.17 -5.67 -6.90
C ALA A 26 9.87 -7.14 -7.19
N ARG A 27 8.60 -7.56 -7.15
CA ARG A 27 8.19 -8.93 -7.54
C ARG A 27 8.47 -9.24 -9.00
N ALA A 28 8.16 -8.32 -9.90
CA ALA A 28 8.42 -8.49 -11.34
C ALA A 28 9.93 -8.66 -11.60
N ASN A 29 10.76 -7.95 -10.85
CA ASN A 29 12.23 -8.04 -10.90
C ASN A 29 12.79 -9.21 -10.09
N LYS A 30 11.94 -10.05 -9.47
CA LYS A 30 12.32 -11.16 -8.57
C LYS A 30 13.11 -10.72 -7.33
N ASP A 31 13.01 -9.46 -6.95
CA ASP A 31 13.50 -8.94 -5.69
C ASP A 31 12.47 -9.20 -4.57
N PHE A 32 12.42 -10.45 -4.13
CA PHE A 32 11.50 -10.89 -3.09
C PHE A 32 11.84 -10.26 -1.73
N ALA A 33 13.12 -9.99 -1.47
CA ALA A 33 13.56 -9.36 -0.24
C ALA A 33 13.01 -7.94 -0.10
N LEU A 34 13.09 -7.12 -1.16
CA LEU A 34 12.49 -5.79 -1.16
C LEU A 34 10.96 -5.86 -1.10
N SER A 35 10.34 -6.81 -1.81
CA SER A 35 8.88 -7.00 -1.77
C SER A 35 8.36 -7.31 -0.37
N ASP A 36 9.03 -8.21 0.34
CA ASP A 36 8.68 -8.58 1.72
C ASP A 36 8.95 -7.42 2.68
N LYS A 37 10.08 -6.72 2.53
CA LYS A 37 10.39 -5.52 3.34
C LYS A 37 9.28 -4.47 3.25
N ILE A 38 8.80 -4.14 2.05
CA ILE A 38 7.72 -3.15 1.88
C ILE A 38 6.42 -3.63 2.53
N ARG A 39 6.08 -4.93 2.41
CA ARG A 39 4.89 -5.50 3.06
C ARG A 39 5.01 -5.38 4.58
N ASP A 40 6.16 -5.72 5.13
CA ASP A 40 6.36 -5.78 6.57
C ASP A 40 6.41 -4.38 7.20
N GLU A 41 7.06 -3.40 6.55
CA GLU A 41 7.05 -2.00 7.00
C GLU A 41 5.64 -1.39 6.95
N LEU A 42 4.85 -1.70 5.92
CA LEU A 42 3.44 -1.27 5.86
C LEU A 42 2.61 -1.90 6.98
N ALA A 43 2.80 -3.19 7.26
CA ALA A 43 2.10 -3.86 8.34
C ALA A 43 2.48 -3.29 9.72
N GLU A 44 3.75 -2.90 9.91
CA GLU A 44 4.24 -2.28 11.15
C GLU A 44 3.55 -0.94 11.44
N VAL A 45 3.25 -0.16 10.39
CA VAL A 45 2.50 1.10 10.52
C VAL A 45 0.97 0.91 10.49
N GLY A 46 0.48 -0.34 10.59
CA GLY A 46 -0.94 -0.67 10.66
C GLY A 46 -1.67 -0.74 9.31
N ILE A 47 -0.92 -0.81 8.19
CA ILE A 47 -1.45 -0.92 6.83
C ILE A 47 -1.29 -2.35 6.34
N GLN A 48 -2.41 -3.06 6.22
CA GLN A 48 -2.43 -4.43 5.72
C GLN A 48 -2.67 -4.43 4.21
N LEU A 49 -1.77 -5.08 3.46
CA LEU A 49 -1.92 -5.27 2.02
C LEU A 49 -2.69 -6.57 1.73
N LYS A 50 -3.65 -6.50 0.81
CA LYS A 50 -4.44 -7.63 0.35
C LYS A 50 -4.33 -7.75 -1.16
N ASP A 51 -3.70 -8.82 -1.62
CA ASP A 51 -3.64 -9.15 -3.05
C ASP A 51 -4.97 -9.80 -3.46
N GLY A 52 -5.60 -9.30 -4.52
CA GLY A 52 -6.83 -9.81 -5.12
C GLY A 52 -6.72 -9.96 -6.63
N LYS A 53 -7.75 -10.50 -7.28
CA LYS A 53 -7.73 -10.74 -8.74
C LYS A 53 -7.56 -9.46 -9.56
N ASP A 54 -8.01 -8.34 -9.01
CA ASP A 54 -8.03 -7.03 -9.68
C ASP A 54 -6.86 -6.13 -9.25
N GLY A 55 -5.93 -6.65 -8.42
CA GLY A 55 -4.77 -5.92 -7.94
C GLY A 55 -4.59 -6.00 -6.42
N THR A 56 -3.64 -5.23 -5.90
CA THR A 56 -3.37 -5.12 -4.46
C THR A 56 -4.18 -3.97 -3.87
N THR A 57 -5.02 -4.26 -2.89
CA THR A 57 -5.73 -3.25 -2.08
C THR A 57 -5.10 -3.17 -0.69
N PHE A 58 -5.41 -2.12 0.07
CA PHE A 58 -4.94 -1.97 1.44
C PHE A 58 -6.08 -1.66 2.40
N THR A 59 -5.90 -2.04 3.66
CA THR A 59 -6.80 -1.70 4.77
C THR A 59 -5.98 -1.20 5.95
N THR A 60 -6.44 -0.12 6.57
CA THR A 60 -5.90 0.39 7.84
C THR A 60 -6.69 -0.19 9.01
N ASN A 61 -6.01 -0.61 10.07
CA ASN A 61 -6.65 -1.08 11.31
C ASN A 61 -6.98 0.08 12.26
#